data_AF-A0A852R6T9-F1
#
_entry.id   AF-A0A852R6T9-F1
#
_cell.length_a   1.000
_cell.length_b   1.000
_cell.length_c   1.000
_cell.angle_alpha   90.00
_cell.angle_beta   90.00
_cell.angle_gamma   90.00
#
_symmetry.space_group_name_H-M   'P 1'
#
loop_
_entity.id
_entity.type
_entity.pdbx_description
1 polymer ?
#
loop_
_entity_poly.entity_id
_entity_poly.type
_entity_poly.pdbx_seq_one_letter_code
_entity_poly.pdbx_strand_id
1 'polypeptide(L)'
;MTTEDRDELVALLKAWTEAAARMTEGGSAGPVGAVDGPGNAPPDDTGEALDLPPSRLTITFGFGPGLFVDADGKDRFGLAERRPEALEQLPRFSADVLDPARSDGDICIQACADDPQVAVHAIRNLVRIGFGTTAVRWSQLGFGRTSTTSTTQSTPRNLFGFKDGTANIKAEETKALDQHVWVGAGDDPKAAWLTGGSYLVTRRINMTIEVWDRQSLESQEQFIGRTKGIGAPLSGGEEMTEPDFDMKGSAGPVIPVDSHVRVVHPDTNDGVRILRRGYNFVDGSNDVGGLDAGLFFIAYLRDPRTHFIPLQRAMSKSDALMEYLRFTGQALFAVPPGVGRGEYVGQALFEA
;
A
#
# COMPACT_ATOMS: atom_id res chain seq x y z
N MET A 1 10.69 14.48 6.65
CA MET A 1 11.35 15.68 6.10
C MET A 1 12.44 16.11 7.05
N THR A 2 13.65 16.36 6.55
CA THR A 2 14.76 16.93 7.34
C THR A 2 14.89 18.44 7.15
N THR A 3 14.41 18.96 6.03
CA THR A 3 14.26 20.41 5.85
C THR A 3 13.07 20.95 6.65
N GLU A 4 13.18 22.24 6.99
CA GLU A 4 12.13 23.08 7.54
C GLU A 4 11.66 24.14 6.52
N ASP A 5 12.23 24.14 5.31
CA ASP A 5 11.95 25.11 4.25
C ASP A 5 10.96 24.53 3.23
N ARG A 6 9.87 25.26 3.04
CA ARG A 6 8.80 24.93 2.09
C ARG A 6 9.28 24.96 0.64
N ASP A 7 10.14 25.90 0.29
CA ASP A 7 10.62 26.07 -1.08
C ASP A 7 11.59 24.94 -1.47
N GLU A 8 12.39 24.45 -0.51
CA GLU A 8 13.22 23.25 -0.71
C GLU A 8 12.35 21.99 -0.93
N LEU A 9 11.27 21.82 -0.16
CA LEU A 9 10.31 20.72 -0.37
C LEU A 9 9.65 20.81 -1.76
N VAL A 10 9.22 22.00 -2.19
CA VAL A 10 8.62 22.19 -3.52
C VAL A 10 9.63 21.91 -4.63
N ALA A 11 10.88 22.37 -4.48
CA ALA A 11 11.95 22.09 -5.43
C ALA A 11 12.24 20.58 -5.52
N LEU A 12 12.24 19.88 -4.39
CA LEU A 12 12.40 18.43 -4.35
C LEU A 12 11.27 17.69 -5.09
N LEU A 13 10.01 18.06 -4.85
CA LEU A 13 8.88 17.43 -5.53
C LEU A 13 8.93 17.63 -7.05
N LYS A 14 9.39 18.78 -7.52
CA LYS A 14 9.66 19.03 -8.95
C LYS A 14 10.76 18.11 -9.48
N ALA A 15 11.90 18.03 -8.79
CA ALA A 15 13.01 17.16 -9.18
C ALA A 15 12.62 15.67 -9.18
N TRP A 16 11.89 15.21 -8.17
CA TRP A 16 11.35 13.85 -8.10
C TRP A 16 10.35 13.56 -9.22
N THR A 17 9.51 14.53 -9.59
CA THR A 17 8.56 14.36 -10.70
C THR A 17 9.30 14.16 -12.02
N GLU A 18 10.32 14.99 -12.30
CA GLU A 18 11.12 14.83 -13.52
C GLU A 18 11.88 13.49 -13.55
N ALA A 19 12.50 13.10 -12.43
CA ALA A 19 13.21 11.83 -12.34
C ALA A 19 12.27 10.64 -12.50
N ALA A 20 11.10 10.68 -11.86
CA ALA A 20 10.09 9.65 -11.98
C ALA A 20 9.62 9.50 -13.43
N ALA A 21 9.31 10.62 -14.11
CA ALA A 21 8.89 10.60 -15.52
C ALA A 21 9.93 9.90 -16.42
N ARG A 22 11.21 10.27 -16.29
CA ARG A 22 12.30 9.63 -17.06
C ARG A 22 12.41 8.13 -16.77
N MET A 23 12.47 7.74 -15.49
CA MET A 23 12.67 6.34 -15.11
C MET A 23 11.48 5.45 -15.49
N THR A 24 10.25 5.96 -15.43
CA THR A 24 9.05 5.18 -15.87
C THR A 24 9.04 4.89 -17.37
N GLU A 25 9.81 5.64 -18.15
CA GLU A 25 10.03 5.41 -19.59
C GLU A 25 11.31 4.61 -19.87
N GLY A 26 12.02 4.15 -18.83
CA GLY A 26 13.29 3.41 -18.95
C GLY A 26 14.53 4.29 -19.16
N GLY A 27 14.39 5.61 -18.98
CA GLY A 27 15.52 6.54 -18.98
C GLY A 27 16.24 6.60 -17.63
N SER A 28 17.32 7.39 -17.58
CA SER A 28 18.06 7.70 -16.36
C SER A 28 17.29 8.65 -15.44
N ALA A 29 17.62 8.65 -14.15
CA ALA A 29 17.04 9.52 -13.13
C ALA A 29 17.29 11.02 -13.38
N GLY A 30 18.35 11.38 -14.10
CA GLY A 30 18.62 12.74 -14.53
C GLY A 30 19.15 12.85 -15.95
N PRO A 31 19.36 14.10 -16.45
CA PRO A 31 19.82 14.36 -17.80
C PRO A 31 21.20 13.76 -18.11
N VAL A 32 22.08 13.68 -17.12
CA VAL A 32 23.39 13.03 -17.25
C VAL A 32 23.30 11.62 -16.69
N GLY A 33 23.20 10.63 -17.57
CA GLY A 33 23.16 9.22 -17.20
C GLY A 33 24.41 8.76 -16.45
N ALA A 34 24.39 7.53 -15.96
CA ALA A 34 25.43 6.98 -15.09
C ALA A 34 26.85 7.00 -15.71
N VAL A 35 26.95 7.01 -17.04
CA VAL A 35 28.22 6.95 -17.79
C VAL A 35 28.38 8.07 -18.83
N ASP A 36 27.42 9.02 -18.92
CA ASP A 36 27.37 10.01 -20.00
C ASP A 36 28.00 11.38 -19.62
N GLY A 37 28.42 11.52 -18.35
CA GLY A 37 28.96 12.76 -17.78
C GLY A 37 30.48 12.88 -17.78
N PRO A 38 31.02 14.02 -17.31
CA PRO A 38 32.45 14.18 -17.12
C PRO A 38 32.96 13.27 -16.00
N GLY A 39 34.07 12.56 -16.22
CA GLY A 39 34.59 11.55 -15.29
C GLY A 39 35.06 12.05 -13.91
N ASN A 40 35.01 13.36 -13.66
CA ASN A 40 35.35 13.99 -12.38
C ASN A 40 34.13 14.55 -11.63
N ALA A 41 32.91 14.30 -12.10
CA ALA A 41 31.68 14.68 -11.40
C ALA A 41 30.82 13.43 -11.12
N PRO A 42 30.05 13.42 -10.01
CA PRO A 42 29.03 12.39 -9.80
C PRO A 42 27.99 12.42 -10.94
N PRO A 43 27.54 11.27 -11.46
CA PRO A 43 26.44 11.22 -12.43
C PRO A 43 25.09 11.55 -11.77
N ASP A 44 24.07 11.83 -12.59
CA ASP A 44 22.70 12.05 -12.07
C ASP A 44 21.95 10.73 -11.83
N ASP A 45 22.49 9.59 -12.26
CA ASP A 45 21.94 8.25 -12.10
C ASP A 45 22.99 7.29 -11.52
N THR A 46 22.54 6.37 -10.67
CA THR A 46 23.40 5.41 -9.96
C THR A 46 23.82 4.17 -10.79
N GLY A 47 23.20 3.94 -11.95
CA GLY A 47 23.65 3.03 -13.00
C GLY A 47 23.25 1.56 -12.87
N GLU A 48 22.66 1.12 -11.75
CA GLU A 48 22.29 -0.29 -11.56
C GLU A 48 21.12 -0.74 -12.45
N ALA A 49 20.37 0.17 -13.09
CA ALA A 49 19.32 -0.20 -14.05
C ALA A 49 19.75 -0.05 -15.52
N LEU A 50 21.04 0.22 -15.78
CA LEU A 50 21.56 0.17 -17.15
C LEU A 50 21.23 -1.19 -17.79
N ASP A 51 20.86 -1.16 -19.07
CA ASP A 51 20.46 -2.32 -19.87
C ASP A 51 19.15 -3.03 -19.45
N LEU A 52 18.45 -2.52 -18.44
CA LEU A 52 17.13 -3.03 -18.04
C LEU A 52 16.00 -2.26 -18.75
N PRO A 53 14.89 -2.94 -19.11
CA PRO A 53 13.72 -2.25 -19.65
C PRO A 53 13.00 -1.46 -18.55
N PRO A 54 12.03 -0.58 -18.92
CA PRO A 54 11.19 0.14 -17.94
C PRO A 54 10.44 -0.79 -16.97
N SER A 55 10.25 -2.06 -17.36
CA SER A 55 9.73 -3.12 -16.49
C SER A 55 8.37 -2.81 -15.83
N ARG A 56 7.49 -2.08 -16.56
CA ARG A 56 6.21 -1.57 -16.06
C ARG A 56 6.33 -0.77 -14.76
N LEU A 57 7.44 -0.05 -14.59
CA LEU A 57 7.68 0.79 -13.43
C LEU A 57 6.55 1.81 -13.25
N THR A 58 5.97 1.83 -12.06
CA THR A 58 5.09 2.89 -11.58
C THR A 58 5.68 3.46 -10.30
N ILE A 59 5.68 4.79 -10.17
CA ILE A 59 6.09 5.50 -8.96
C ILE A 59 4.90 6.29 -8.46
N THR A 60 4.47 6.03 -7.23
CA THR A 60 3.36 6.72 -6.57
C THR A 60 3.85 7.43 -5.33
N PHE A 61 3.46 8.68 -5.16
CA PHE A 61 3.80 9.49 -4.00
C PHE A 61 2.57 9.68 -3.11
N GLY A 62 2.78 9.79 -1.80
CA GLY A 62 1.72 10.12 -0.85
C GLY A 62 2.24 10.94 0.31
N PHE A 63 1.38 11.78 0.88
CA PHE A 63 1.71 12.71 1.95
C PHE A 63 1.07 12.25 3.25
N GLY A 64 1.89 12.02 4.28
CA GLY A 64 1.42 11.58 5.59
C GLY A 64 1.05 12.77 6.48
N PRO A 65 0.39 12.52 7.64
CA PRO A 65 -0.03 13.57 8.56
C PRO A 65 1.12 14.51 8.97
N GLY A 66 2.32 13.94 9.17
CA GLY A 66 3.54 14.64 9.60
C GLY A 66 4.08 15.70 8.63
N LEU A 67 3.66 15.66 7.36
CA LEU A 67 3.99 16.70 6.40
C LEU A 67 3.23 18.00 6.68
N PHE A 68 1.99 17.89 7.18
CA PHE A 68 1.12 19.04 7.42
C PHE A 68 1.38 19.65 8.80
N VAL A 69 1.53 18.79 9.80
CA VAL A 69 1.86 19.15 11.18
C VAL A 69 2.74 18.04 11.73
N ASP A 70 3.92 18.37 12.22
CA ASP A 70 4.84 17.37 12.78
C ASP A 70 4.36 16.84 14.14
N ALA A 71 5.14 15.92 14.73
CA ALA A 71 4.80 15.27 15.99
C ALA A 71 4.72 16.24 17.18
N ASP A 72 5.37 17.41 17.09
CA ASP A 72 5.37 18.46 18.11
C ASP A 72 4.26 19.50 17.88
N GLY A 73 3.46 19.35 16.82
CA GLY A 73 2.38 20.26 16.49
C GLY A 73 2.80 21.44 15.62
N LYS A 74 4.01 21.42 15.03
CA LYS A 74 4.53 22.53 14.22
C LYS A 74 4.14 22.36 12.76
N ASP A 75 3.59 23.43 12.19
CA ASP A 75 3.37 23.57 10.75
C ASP A 75 4.62 24.13 10.07
N ARG A 76 5.49 23.23 9.61
CA ARG A 76 6.79 23.59 9.01
C ARG A 76 6.66 24.23 7.63
N PHE A 77 5.57 23.93 6.92
CA PHE A 77 5.43 24.27 5.50
C PHE A 77 4.19 25.15 5.19
N GLY A 78 3.47 25.60 6.22
CA GLY A 78 2.24 26.39 6.07
C GLY A 78 1.08 25.58 5.49
N LEU A 79 1.02 24.27 5.79
CA LEU A 79 0.07 23.33 5.20
C LEU A 79 -1.04 22.88 6.16
N ALA A 80 -1.02 23.25 7.44
CA ALA A 80 -1.94 22.69 8.44
C ALA A 80 -3.43 22.82 8.06
N GLU A 81 -3.83 23.96 7.49
CA GLU A 81 -5.21 24.23 7.06
C GLU A 81 -5.64 23.43 5.81
N ARG A 82 -4.69 22.79 5.11
CA ARG A 82 -4.93 21.94 3.93
C ARG A 82 -4.87 20.45 4.25
N ARG A 83 -4.64 20.09 5.52
CA ARG A 83 -4.65 18.69 5.95
C ARG A 83 -6.06 18.12 5.80
N PRO A 84 -6.25 17.06 5.01
CA PRO A 84 -7.56 16.42 4.92
C PRO A 84 -8.02 15.90 6.28
N GLU A 85 -9.31 16.03 6.60
CA GLU A 85 -9.87 15.59 7.89
C GLU A 85 -9.72 14.08 8.12
N ALA A 86 -9.69 13.29 7.05
CA ALA A 86 -9.48 11.85 7.13
C ALA A 86 -8.00 11.45 7.25
N LEU A 87 -7.05 12.40 7.08
CA LEU A 87 -5.61 12.17 7.19
C LEU A 87 -5.10 12.34 8.62
N GLU A 88 -5.56 11.45 9.49
CA GLU A 88 -5.10 11.33 10.87
C GLU A 88 -4.25 10.07 11.05
N GLN A 89 -3.43 10.04 12.11
CA GLN A 89 -2.77 8.79 12.49
C GLN A 89 -3.81 7.68 12.69
N LEU A 90 -3.55 6.50 12.12
CA LEU A 90 -4.44 5.37 12.28
C LEU A 90 -4.56 5.01 13.77
N PRO A 91 -5.77 4.66 14.25
CA PRO A 91 -5.93 4.23 15.62
C PRO A 91 -5.16 2.93 15.87
N ARG A 92 -4.89 2.62 17.13
CA ARG A 92 -4.43 1.28 17.50
C ARG A 92 -5.57 0.27 17.35
N PHE A 93 -5.21 -0.91 16.87
CA PHE A 93 -6.10 -2.06 16.75
C PHE A 93 -5.63 -3.19 17.69
N SER A 94 -6.51 -4.15 17.97
CA SER A 94 -6.10 -5.36 18.71
C SER A 94 -5.04 -6.13 17.93
N ALA A 95 -4.06 -6.69 18.64
CA ALA A 95 -2.87 -7.37 18.11
C ALA A 95 -1.81 -6.46 17.43
N ASP A 96 -1.95 -5.14 17.54
CA ASP A 96 -0.89 -4.21 17.19
C ASP A 96 0.32 -4.37 18.11
N VAL A 97 1.48 -4.65 17.51
CA VAL A 97 2.81 -4.61 18.13
C VAL A 97 3.68 -3.70 17.28
N LEU A 98 3.17 -2.49 17.02
CA LEU A 98 3.73 -1.55 16.07
C LEU A 98 5.12 -1.09 16.50
N ASP A 99 6.07 -1.17 15.58
CA ASP A 99 7.38 -0.54 15.69
C ASP A 99 7.27 0.92 15.19
N PRO A 100 7.47 1.93 16.07
CA PRO A 100 7.43 3.33 15.66
C PRO A 100 8.46 3.68 14.59
N ALA A 101 9.61 2.98 14.53
CA ALA A 101 10.64 3.20 13.52
C ALA A 101 10.20 2.72 12.13
N ARG A 102 9.24 1.80 12.06
CA ARG A 102 8.66 1.24 10.82
C ARG A 102 7.21 1.68 10.58
N SER A 103 6.82 2.79 11.19
CA SER A 103 5.48 3.36 11.09
C SER A 103 5.52 4.83 10.70
N ASP A 104 4.41 5.30 10.14
CA ASP A 104 4.17 6.68 9.71
C ASP A 104 5.23 7.20 8.70
N GLY A 105 5.31 8.52 8.54
CA GLY A 105 6.23 9.20 7.65
C GLY A 105 5.58 10.42 6.99
N ASP A 106 6.38 11.43 6.66
CA ASP A 106 5.87 12.65 6.03
C ASP A 106 5.51 12.42 4.55
N ILE A 107 6.31 11.60 3.85
CA ILE A 107 6.10 11.26 2.45
C ILE A 107 6.37 9.76 2.26
N CYS A 108 5.52 9.07 1.50
CA CYS A 108 5.81 7.73 0.98
C CYS A 108 6.11 7.77 -0.52
N ILE A 109 6.96 6.84 -0.95
CA ILE A 109 7.20 6.54 -2.36
C ILE A 109 6.96 5.04 -2.55
N GLN A 110 5.99 4.68 -3.38
CA GLN A 110 5.74 3.30 -3.78
C GLN A 110 6.26 3.11 -5.21
N ALA A 111 7.38 2.39 -5.36
CA ALA A 111 7.88 1.93 -6.65
C ALA A 111 7.46 0.47 -6.88
N CYS A 112 6.81 0.19 -8.01
CA CYS A 112 6.46 -1.17 -8.41
C CYS A 112 6.95 -1.42 -9.83
N ALA A 113 7.69 -2.50 -10.03
CA ALA A 113 8.16 -2.97 -11.33
C ALA A 113 8.17 -4.50 -11.33
N ASP A 114 8.16 -5.11 -12.52
CA ASP A 114 8.31 -6.57 -12.65
C ASP A 114 9.72 -7.06 -12.30
N ASP A 115 10.72 -6.20 -12.50
CA ASP A 115 12.10 -6.40 -12.11
C ASP A 115 12.38 -5.64 -10.80
N PRO A 116 12.74 -6.33 -9.70
CA PRO A 116 13.01 -5.68 -8.42
C PRO A 116 14.22 -4.72 -8.48
N GLN A 117 15.18 -4.94 -9.39
CA GLN A 117 16.33 -4.06 -9.56
C GLN A 117 15.92 -2.69 -10.11
N VAL A 118 14.93 -2.66 -11.01
CA VAL A 118 14.33 -1.41 -11.53
C VAL A 118 13.58 -0.65 -10.43
N ALA A 119 12.84 -1.36 -9.58
CA ALA A 119 12.15 -0.73 -8.44
C ALA A 119 13.14 -0.15 -7.40
N VAL A 120 14.19 -0.90 -7.08
CA VAL A 120 15.25 -0.45 -6.14
C VAL A 120 16.03 0.74 -6.71
N HIS A 121 16.37 0.71 -8.00
CA HIS A 121 17.01 1.83 -8.70
C HIS A 121 16.20 3.13 -8.58
N ALA A 122 14.89 3.05 -8.81
CA ALA A 122 14.01 4.20 -8.72
C ALA A 122 14.02 4.80 -7.31
N ILE A 123 13.84 3.98 -6.27
CA ILE A 123 13.87 4.44 -4.88
C ILE A 123 15.24 5.02 -4.52
N ARG A 124 16.33 4.35 -4.90
CA ARG A 124 17.69 4.79 -4.58
C ARG A 124 18.00 6.16 -5.21
N ASN A 125 17.60 6.39 -6.46
CA ASN A 125 17.81 7.68 -7.11
C ASN A 125 16.95 8.79 -6.50
N LEU A 126 15.68 8.52 -6.16
CA LEU A 126 14.84 9.51 -5.49
C LEU A 126 15.40 9.87 -4.11
N VAL A 127 15.89 8.89 -3.34
CA VAL A 127 16.58 9.14 -2.06
C VAL A 127 17.85 9.96 -2.26
N ARG A 128 18.65 9.66 -3.29
CA ARG A 128 19.85 10.44 -3.65
C ARG A 128 19.51 11.90 -3.94
N ILE A 129 18.49 12.15 -4.76
CA ILE A 129 18.02 13.49 -5.12
C ILE A 129 17.51 14.23 -3.87
N GLY A 130 16.88 13.53 -2.94
CA GLY A 130 16.34 14.10 -1.71
C GLY A 130 17.36 14.33 -0.59
N PHE A 131 18.65 14.08 -0.81
CA PHE A 131 19.69 14.27 0.20
C PHE A 131 19.73 15.73 0.71
N GLY A 132 19.69 15.91 2.03
CA GLY A 132 19.62 17.22 2.69
C GLY A 132 18.20 17.68 2.99
N THR A 133 17.24 17.37 2.12
CA THR A 133 15.82 17.76 2.28
C THR A 133 14.98 16.66 2.95
N THR A 134 15.35 15.39 2.72
CA THR A 134 14.67 14.20 3.24
C THR A 134 15.65 13.16 3.76
N ALA A 135 15.14 12.25 4.60
CA ALA A 135 15.82 11.05 5.05
C ALA A 135 14.84 9.87 5.02
N VAL A 136 15.35 8.68 4.70
CA VAL A 136 14.57 7.44 4.73
C VAL A 136 14.25 7.11 6.19
N ARG A 137 12.96 7.06 6.52
CA ARG A 137 12.50 6.63 7.85
C ARG A 137 12.50 5.10 7.96
N TRP A 138 11.89 4.43 6.99
CA TRP A 138 11.86 2.99 6.83
C TRP A 138 11.65 2.66 5.35
N SER A 139 11.93 1.41 4.98
CA SER A 139 11.63 0.87 3.66
C SER A 139 11.19 -0.58 3.80
N GLN A 140 10.40 -1.06 2.84
CA GLN A 140 9.98 -2.46 2.77
C GLN A 140 10.08 -2.93 1.32
N LEU A 141 10.91 -3.94 1.08
CA LEU A 141 10.93 -4.64 -0.20
C LEU A 141 9.86 -5.75 -0.18
N GLY A 142 9.08 -5.82 -1.26
CA GLY A 142 8.15 -6.92 -1.51
C GLY A 142 8.59 -7.70 -2.74
N PHE A 143 8.64 -9.03 -2.66
CA PHE A 143 9.18 -9.89 -3.73
C PHE A 143 8.09 -10.58 -4.57
N GLY A 144 6.83 -10.48 -4.19
CA GLY A 144 5.73 -11.08 -4.93
C GLY A 144 4.41 -10.39 -4.64
N ARG A 145 3.70 -9.97 -5.69
CA ARG A 145 2.36 -9.37 -5.57
C ARG A 145 1.39 -10.33 -4.86
N THR A 146 0.50 -9.79 -4.04
CA THR A 146 -0.60 -10.54 -3.37
C THR A 146 -1.95 -9.91 -3.68
N SER A 147 -2.08 -9.38 -4.89
CA SER A 147 -3.28 -8.66 -5.31
C SER A 147 -3.47 -8.73 -6.82
N THR A 148 -4.72 -8.58 -7.24
CA THR A 148 -5.11 -8.50 -8.65
C THR A 148 -6.02 -7.29 -8.87
N THR A 149 -5.62 -6.41 -9.78
CA THR A 149 -6.32 -5.15 -10.08
C THR A 149 -6.89 -5.10 -11.49
N SER A 150 -6.81 -6.18 -12.27
CA SER A 150 -7.47 -6.31 -13.59
C SER A 150 -7.98 -7.74 -13.77
N THR A 151 -9.06 -7.89 -14.54
CA THR A 151 -9.64 -9.20 -14.90
C THR A 151 -8.73 -10.07 -15.77
N THR A 152 -7.72 -9.47 -16.41
CA THR A 152 -6.75 -10.18 -17.29
C THR A 152 -5.60 -10.84 -16.53
N GLN A 153 -5.48 -10.58 -15.23
CA GLN A 153 -4.38 -11.07 -14.40
C GLN A 153 -4.80 -12.33 -13.65
N SER A 154 -3.93 -13.34 -13.59
CA SER A 154 -4.11 -14.47 -12.69
C SER A 154 -3.92 -14.03 -11.23
N THR A 155 -4.76 -14.54 -10.33
CA THR A 155 -4.66 -14.23 -8.90
C THR A 155 -3.38 -14.84 -8.28
N PRO A 156 -2.49 -14.02 -7.71
CA PRO A 156 -1.27 -14.52 -7.08
C PRO A 156 -1.57 -15.15 -5.72
N ARG A 157 -0.54 -15.69 -5.05
CA ARG A 157 -0.65 -16.25 -3.70
C ARG A 157 0.10 -15.45 -2.67
N ASN A 158 -0.42 -15.40 -1.45
CA ASN A 158 0.30 -14.93 -0.28
C ASN A 158 1.12 -16.05 0.37
N LEU A 159 1.89 -15.74 1.42
CA LEU A 159 2.76 -16.70 2.11
C LEU A 159 2.03 -17.81 2.88
N PHE A 160 0.74 -17.65 3.20
CA PHE A 160 -0.09 -18.76 3.67
C PHE A 160 -0.50 -19.73 2.55
N GLY A 161 -0.19 -19.39 1.29
CA GLY A 161 -0.43 -20.21 0.12
C GLY A 161 -1.83 -20.06 -0.46
N PHE A 162 -2.61 -19.07 -0.04
CA PHE A 162 -3.95 -18.80 -0.56
C PHE A 162 -3.90 -17.80 -1.72
N LYS A 163 -4.84 -17.92 -2.66
CA LYS A 163 -5.04 -16.90 -3.70
C LYS A 163 -5.46 -15.59 -3.04
N ASP A 164 -4.78 -14.51 -3.40
CA ASP A 164 -4.97 -13.20 -2.78
C ASP A 164 -5.27 -12.13 -3.84
N GLY A 165 -6.46 -11.52 -3.73
CA GLY A 165 -6.96 -10.53 -4.67
C GLY A 165 -8.12 -10.99 -5.56
N THR A 166 -8.75 -12.14 -5.27
CA THR A 166 -9.97 -12.62 -5.96
C THR A 166 -11.08 -11.56 -5.91
N ALA A 167 -11.65 -11.32 -4.73
CA ALA A 167 -12.60 -10.24 -4.47
C ALA A 167 -11.82 -8.94 -4.17
N ASN A 168 -11.46 -8.22 -5.22
CA ASN A 168 -10.79 -6.92 -5.17
C ASN A 168 -11.49 -5.97 -6.15
N ILE A 169 -11.31 -4.66 -6.00
CA ILE A 169 -11.77 -3.71 -7.03
C ILE A 169 -10.86 -3.84 -8.24
N LYS A 170 -11.44 -4.10 -9.41
CA LYS A 170 -10.71 -4.18 -10.69
C LYS A 170 -10.73 -2.84 -11.42
N ALA A 171 -9.72 -2.58 -12.24
CA ALA A 171 -9.58 -1.36 -13.03
C ALA A 171 -10.79 -1.13 -13.95
N GLU A 172 -11.41 -2.21 -14.40
CA GLU A 172 -12.59 -2.19 -15.27
C GLU A 172 -13.88 -1.79 -14.52
N GLU A 173 -13.90 -1.84 -13.18
CA GLU A 173 -15.05 -1.48 -12.35
C GLU A 173 -15.05 0.02 -12.00
N THR A 174 -15.12 0.89 -13.01
CA THR A 174 -14.97 2.35 -12.83
C THR A 174 -15.92 2.95 -11.79
N LYS A 175 -17.18 2.51 -11.75
CA LYS A 175 -18.15 2.95 -10.72
C LYS A 175 -17.70 2.59 -9.30
N ALA A 176 -17.13 1.40 -9.10
CA ALA A 176 -16.62 0.98 -7.80
C ALA A 176 -15.36 1.76 -7.43
N LEU A 177 -14.50 2.08 -8.40
CA LEU A 177 -13.34 2.96 -8.18
C LEU A 177 -13.78 4.36 -7.75
N ASP A 178 -14.74 4.97 -8.44
CA ASP A 178 -15.28 6.29 -8.10
C ASP A 178 -15.95 6.30 -6.72
N GLN A 179 -16.63 5.21 -6.36
CA GLN A 179 -17.31 5.09 -5.08
C GLN A 179 -16.35 4.85 -3.91
N HIS A 180 -15.32 4.03 -4.10
CA HIS A 180 -14.54 3.46 -2.99
C HIS A 180 -13.06 3.80 -3.00
N VAL A 181 -12.49 4.33 -4.08
CA VAL A 181 -11.04 4.57 -4.21
C VAL A 181 -10.71 6.04 -4.41
N TRP A 182 -11.37 6.70 -5.36
CA TRP A 182 -11.05 8.08 -5.72
C TRP A 182 -11.77 9.08 -4.83
N VAL A 183 -11.03 10.06 -4.31
CA VAL A 183 -11.59 11.20 -3.57
C VAL A 183 -12.42 12.06 -4.53
N GLY A 184 -13.69 12.25 -4.18
CA GLY A 184 -14.63 13.03 -4.96
C GLY A 184 -14.57 14.52 -4.64
N ALA A 185 -15.02 15.33 -5.60
CA ALA A 185 -15.20 16.75 -5.36
C ALA A 185 -16.21 16.98 -4.23
N GLY A 186 -15.82 17.75 -3.22
CA GLY A 186 -16.68 18.08 -2.07
C GLY A 186 -16.63 17.08 -0.91
N ASP A 187 -15.83 16.01 -0.99
CA ASP A 187 -15.62 15.09 0.13
C ASP A 187 -15.00 15.79 1.34
N ASP A 188 -14.10 16.74 1.08
CA ASP A 188 -13.47 17.58 2.09
C ASP A 188 -13.18 18.98 1.52
N PRO A 189 -13.89 20.03 2.00
CA PRO A 189 -13.65 21.41 1.57
C PRO A 189 -12.23 21.92 1.83
N LYS A 190 -11.53 21.40 2.85
CA LYS A 190 -10.14 21.79 3.19
C LYS A 190 -9.11 21.10 2.28
N ALA A 191 -9.49 20.00 1.65
CA ALA A 191 -8.62 19.18 0.82
C ALA A 191 -9.10 19.08 -0.63
N ALA A 192 -9.63 20.17 -1.20
CA ALA A 192 -10.01 20.22 -2.61
C ALA A 192 -8.86 19.78 -3.55
N TRP A 193 -7.61 20.04 -3.15
CA TRP A 193 -6.38 19.61 -3.84
C TRP A 193 -6.25 18.08 -4.00
N LEU A 194 -6.93 17.30 -3.17
CA LEU A 194 -6.91 15.83 -3.17
C LEU A 194 -7.98 15.22 -4.09
N THR A 195 -8.85 16.02 -4.70
CA THR A 195 -9.88 15.54 -5.64
C THR A 195 -9.23 14.74 -6.78
N GLY A 196 -9.71 13.52 -7.04
CA GLY A 196 -9.11 12.59 -7.99
C GLY A 196 -7.87 11.83 -7.48
N GLY A 197 -7.43 12.13 -6.26
CA GLY A 197 -6.46 11.35 -5.49
C GLY A 197 -7.11 10.20 -4.72
N SER A 198 -6.40 9.64 -3.75
CA SER A 198 -6.86 8.53 -2.90
C SER A 198 -6.18 8.57 -1.53
N TYR A 199 -6.64 7.78 -0.57
CA TYR A 199 -5.88 7.49 0.64
C TYR A 199 -5.21 6.12 0.52
N LEU A 200 -3.96 6.06 0.98
CA LEU A 200 -3.15 4.86 1.01
C LEU A 200 -2.92 4.43 2.44
N VAL A 201 -3.43 3.25 2.79
CA VAL A 201 -3.10 2.58 4.06
C VAL A 201 -2.04 1.52 3.79
N THR A 202 -1.00 1.52 4.63
CA THR A 202 -0.02 0.43 4.67
C THR A 202 -0.04 -0.25 6.03
N ARG A 203 0.09 -1.58 6.03
CA ARG A 203 0.25 -2.39 7.24
C ARG A 203 1.33 -3.43 6.98
N ARG A 204 2.36 -3.48 7.82
CA ARG A 204 3.29 -4.60 7.84
C ARG A 204 2.71 -5.69 8.72
N ILE A 205 2.31 -6.79 8.10
CA ILE A 205 1.62 -7.90 8.75
C ILE A 205 2.54 -9.12 8.73
N ASN A 206 3.14 -9.41 9.87
CA ASN A 206 3.89 -10.64 10.08
C ASN A 206 2.95 -11.84 10.20
N MET A 207 3.34 -12.93 9.56
CA MET A 207 2.62 -14.20 9.58
C MET A 207 3.38 -15.20 10.48
N THR A 208 2.69 -15.89 11.38
CA THR A 208 3.28 -16.98 12.18
C THR A 208 3.32 -18.29 11.37
N ILE A 209 4.13 -18.29 10.31
CA ILE A 209 4.15 -19.32 9.26
C ILE A 209 4.36 -20.73 9.82
N GLU A 210 5.26 -20.91 10.79
CA GLU A 210 5.57 -22.23 11.34
C GLU A 210 4.41 -22.82 12.15
N VAL A 211 3.56 -21.97 12.72
CA VAL A 211 2.33 -22.40 13.42
C VAL A 211 1.23 -22.69 12.41
N TRP A 212 1.12 -21.87 11.37
CA TRP A 212 0.18 -22.06 10.27
C TRP A 212 0.42 -23.38 9.51
N ASP A 213 1.68 -23.70 9.22
CA ASP A 213 2.06 -24.89 8.46
C ASP A 213 1.79 -26.21 9.20
N ARG A 214 1.50 -26.14 10.50
CA ARG A 214 1.09 -27.29 11.33
C ARG A 214 -0.42 -27.46 11.42
N GLN A 215 -1.20 -26.52 10.89
CA GLN A 215 -2.65 -26.65 10.82
C GLN A 215 -3.06 -27.65 9.73
N SER A 216 -4.20 -28.32 9.95
CA SER A 216 -4.80 -29.13 8.90
C SER A 216 -5.24 -28.25 7.72
N LEU A 217 -5.30 -28.81 6.51
CA LEU A 217 -5.82 -28.09 5.34
C LEU A 217 -7.25 -27.59 5.60
N GLU A 218 -8.10 -28.43 6.19
CA GLU A 218 -9.48 -28.07 6.53
C GLU A 218 -9.50 -26.85 7.45
N SER A 219 -8.70 -26.83 8.53
CA SER A 219 -8.61 -25.68 9.43
C SER A 219 -8.16 -24.41 8.71
N GLN A 220 -7.12 -24.50 7.87
CA GLN A 220 -6.65 -23.34 7.08
C GLN A 220 -7.75 -22.79 6.16
N GLU A 221 -8.48 -23.67 5.48
CA GLU A 221 -9.57 -23.29 4.59
C GLU A 221 -10.75 -22.69 5.37
N GLN A 222 -11.06 -23.20 6.57
CA GLN A 222 -12.09 -22.66 7.47
C GLN A 222 -11.71 -21.27 8.01
N PHE A 223 -10.45 -21.04 8.39
CA PHE A 223 -9.97 -19.72 8.82
C PHE A 223 -10.08 -18.68 7.70
N ILE A 224 -9.84 -19.07 6.45
CA ILE A 224 -9.92 -18.16 5.31
C ILE A 224 -11.37 -18.01 4.79
N GLY A 225 -12.15 -19.09 4.76
CA GLY A 225 -13.48 -19.16 4.12
C GLY A 225 -13.44 -19.50 2.62
N ARG A 226 -12.28 -19.94 2.10
CA ARG A 226 -12.08 -20.38 0.71
C ARG A 226 -11.19 -21.62 0.66
N THR A 227 -11.26 -22.37 -0.43
CA THR A 227 -10.38 -23.51 -0.70
C THR A 227 -8.96 -23.02 -1.06
N LYS A 228 -7.93 -23.71 -0.56
CA LYS A 228 -6.53 -23.33 -0.79
C LYS A 228 -6.10 -23.62 -2.23
N GLY A 229 -6.58 -24.73 -2.79
CA GLY A 229 -6.22 -25.21 -4.13
C GLY A 229 -6.64 -24.22 -5.22
N ILE A 230 -7.94 -24.06 -5.42
CA ILE A 230 -8.47 -23.25 -6.53
C ILE A 230 -8.97 -21.86 -6.09
N GLY A 231 -9.17 -21.61 -4.79
CA GLY A 231 -9.67 -20.33 -4.28
C GLY A 231 -11.19 -20.19 -4.31
N ALA A 232 -11.94 -21.25 -4.56
CA ALA A 232 -13.41 -21.24 -4.51
C ALA A 232 -13.92 -21.00 -3.09
N PRO A 233 -15.08 -20.34 -2.88
CA PRO A 233 -15.70 -20.26 -1.56
C PRO A 233 -16.04 -21.67 -1.04
N LEU A 234 -16.08 -21.86 0.29
CA LEU A 234 -16.40 -23.17 0.86
C LEU A 234 -17.84 -23.64 0.57
N SER A 235 -18.72 -22.71 0.17
CA SER A 235 -20.05 -23.02 -0.36
C SER A 235 -20.05 -23.60 -1.78
N GLY A 236 -18.88 -23.72 -2.43
CA GLY A 236 -18.71 -24.42 -3.71
C GLY A 236 -18.54 -23.49 -4.93
N GLY A 237 -18.33 -24.10 -6.10
CA GLY A 237 -18.09 -23.39 -7.36
C GLY A 237 -16.61 -23.23 -7.71
N GLU A 238 -16.27 -22.09 -8.33
CA GLU A 238 -14.92 -21.75 -8.80
C GLU A 238 -14.40 -20.52 -8.04
N GLU A 239 -13.18 -20.07 -8.37
CA GLU A 239 -12.55 -18.92 -7.70
C GLU A 239 -13.45 -17.68 -7.67
N MET A 240 -14.07 -17.34 -8.80
CA MET A 240 -14.89 -16.13 -8.96
C MET A 240 -16.35 -16.35 -8.56
N THR A 241 -16.72 -17.51 -8.01
CA THR A 241 -18.06 -17.73 -7.47
C THR A 241 -18.25 -16.89 -6.21
N GLU A 242 -19.39 -16.22 -6.11
CA GLU A 242 -19.78 -15.46 -4.93
C GLU A 242 -20.03 -16.39 -3.74
N PRO A 243 -19.53 -16.06 -2.54
CA PRO A 243 -19.73 -16.88 -1.34
C PRO A 243 -21.18 -16.84 -0.87
N ASP A 244 -21.82 -18.00 -0.73
CA ASP A 244 -23.06 -18.14 0.03
C ASP A 244 -22.74 -18.30 1.53
N PHE A 245 -22.96 -17.24 2.33
CA PHE A 245 -22.71 -17.22 3.78
C PHE A 245 -23.80 -17.88 4.63
N ASP A 246 -24.97 -18.16 4.03
CA ASP A 246 -26.13 -18.75 4.69
C ASP A 246 -26.25 -20.26 4.44
N MET A 247 -25.47 -20.79 3.48
CA MET A 247 -25.39 -22.23 3.20
C MET A 247 -25.03 -23.01 4.47
N LYS A 248 -25.95 -23.89 4.87
CA LYS A 248 -25.84 -24.68 6.10
C LYS A 248 -24.88 -25.86 5.92
N GLY A 249 -23.94 -26.00 6.84
CA GLY A 249 -23.14 -27.19 7.07
C GLY A 249 -23.64 -28.01 8.27
N SER A 250 -22.86 -29.01 8.67
CA SER A 250 -23.20 -29.94 9.76
C SER A 250 -23.10 -29.33 11.16
N ALA A 251 -22.23 -28.33 11.37
CA ALA A 251 -21.96 -27.70 12.67
C ALA A 251 -22.25 -26.19 12.72
N GLY A 252 -22.80 -25.63 11.64
CA GLY A 252 -22.93 -24.19 11.40
C GLY A 252 -22.91 -23.90 9.91
N PRO A 253 -22.87 -22.64 9.47
CA PRO A 253 -22.67 -22.31 8.06
C PRO A 253 -21.37 -22.92 7.51
N VAL A 254 -21.36 -23.34 6.24
CA VAL A 254 -20.18 -23.94 5.60
C VAL A 254 -19.00 -22.98 5.51
N ILE A 255 -19.27 -21.68 5.46
CA ILE A 255 -18.29 -20.60 5.64
C ILE A 255 -18.45 -20.08 7.08
N PRO A 256 -17.49 -20.32 7.99
CA PRO A 256 -17.58 -19.92 9.38
C PRO A 256 -17.85 -18.43 9.56
N VAL A 257 -18.57 -18.10 10.62
CA VAL A 257 -18.93 -16.71 10.97
C VAL A 257 -17.71 -15.82 11.23
N ASP A 258 -16.62 -16.44 11.67
CA ASP A 258 -15.31 -15.85 12.00
C ASP A 258 -14.24 -16.08 10.91
N SER A 259 -14.62 -16.63 9.75
CA SER A 259 -13.70 -16.76 8.62
C SER A 259 -13.35 -15.39 8.03
N HIS A 260 -12.08 -15.22 7.63
CA HIS A 260 -11.55 -13.96 7.13
C HIS A 260 -12.42 -13.36 6.03
N VAL A 261 -12.73 -14.13 4.98
CA VAL A 261 -13.54 -13.66 3.84
C VAL A 261 -14.91 -13.16 4.27
N ARG A 262 -15.57 -13.82 5.24
CA ARG A 262 -16.89 -13.39 5.72
C ARG A 262 -16.81 -12.15 6.58
N VAL A 263 -15.82 -12.07 7.48
CA VAL A 263 -15.65 -10.94 8.40
C VAL A 263 -15.36 -9.64 7.64
N VAL A 264 -14.60 -9.71 6.55
CA VAL A 264 -14.20 -8.53 5.75
C VAL A 264 -15.00 -8.35 4.46
N HIS A 265 -16.09 -9.13 4.28
CA HIS A 265 -16.93 -9.03 3.09
C HIS A 265 -17.72 -7.71 3.05
N PRO A 266 -17.97 -7.12 1.88
CA PRO A 266 -18.86 -5.96 1.77
C PRO A 266 -20.26 -6.20 2.38
N ASP A 267 -20.82 -7.40 2.23
CA ASP A 267 -22.16 -7.73 2.77
C ASP A 267 -22.25 -7.65 4.30
N THR A 268 -21.13 -7.77 5.00
CA THR A 268 -21.05 -7.66 6.47
C THR A 268 -20.49 -6.31 6.93
N ASN A 269 -20.16 -5.42 5.99
CA ASN A 269 -19.49 -4.14 6.22
C ASN A 269 -20.10 -3.02 5.37
N ASP A 270 -21.44 -2.91 5.34
CA ASP A 270 -22.18 -1.82 4.70
C ASP A 270 -21.83 -1.56 3.22
N GLY A 271 -21.46 -2.62 2.49
CA GLY A 271 -21.09 -2.55 1.07
C GLY A 271 -19.70 -1.95 0.82
N VAL A 272 -18.91 -1.69 1.86
CA VAL A 272 -17.56 -1.12 1.73
C VAL A 272 -16.64 -2.07 0.96
N ARG A 273 -15.94 -1.53 -0.05
CA ARG A 273 -14.88 -2.22 -0.78
C ARG A 273 -13.59 -1.42 -0.69
N ILE A 274 -12.45 -2.08 -0.75
CA ILE A 274 -11.13 -1.43 -0.83
C ILE A 274 -10.32 -2.02 -1.97
N LEU A 275 -9.42 -1.23 -2.56
CA LEU A 275 -8.48 -1.73 -3.57
C LEU A 275 -7.20 -2.17 -2.86
N ARG A 276 -7.05 -3.48 -2.65
CA ARG A 276 -5.85 -4.09 -2.07
C ARG A 276 -4.76 -4.22 -3.13
N ARG A 277 -3.53 -3.85 -2.78
CA ARG A 277 -2.35 -3.86 -3.66
C ARG A 277 -1.06 -4.28 -2.94
N GLY A 278 -1.17 -5.24 -2.02
CA GLY A 278 -0.07 -5.69 -1.16
C GLY A 278 0.97 -6.58 -1.86
N TYR A 279 2.07 -6.82 -1.14
CA TYR A 279 3.17 -7.69 -1.55
C TYR A 279 3.63 -8.58 -0.39
N ASN A 280 4.05 -9.81 -0.69
CA ASN A 280 4.75 -10.66 0.28
C ASN A 280 6.13 -10.07 0.58
N PHE A 281 6.58 -10.17 1.83
CA PHE A 281 7.95 -9.82 2.24
C PHE A 281 8.60 -10.96 3.04
N VAL A 282 9.94 -11.03 2.97
CA VAL A 282 10.80 -11.80 3.87
C VAL A 282 11.98 -10.90 4.23
N ASP A 283 12.14 -10.60 5.50
CA ASP A 283 13.20 -9.77 6.08
C ASP A 283 14.16 -10.61 6.95
N GLY A 284 14.48 -11.83 6.50
CA GLY A 284 15.36 -12.74 7.21
C GLY A 284 14.66 -13.49 8.35
N SER A 285 15.27 -13.52 9.53
CA SER A 285 14.80 -14.31 10.68
C SER A 285 14.50 -13.42 11.87
N ASN A 286 13.51 -13.81 12.67
CA ASN A 286 13.15 -13.15 13.92
C ASN A 286 14.01 -13.63 15.10
N ASP A 287 13.87 -12.96 16.25
CA ASP A 287 14.67 -13.22 17.46
C ASP A 287 14.55 -14.64 18.04
N VAL A 288 13.53 -15.41 17.64
CA VAL A 288 13.31 -16.80 18.08
C VAL A 288 13.65 -17.82 17.00
N GLY A 289 14.29 -17.39 15.91
CA GLY A 289 14.75 -18.26 14.82
C GLY A 289 13.66 -18.69 13.83
N GLY A 290 12.50 -18.05 13.87
CA GLY A 290 11.47 -18.19 12.83
C GLY A 290 11.67 -17.19 11.68
N LEU A 291 10.86 -17.29 10.65
CA LEU A 291 10.92 -16.40 9.48
C LEU A 291 10.32 -15.01 9.82
N ASP A 292 11.06 -13.92 9.60
CA ASP A 292 10.48 -12.56 9.63
C ASP A 292 9.82 -12.29 8.28
N ALA A 293 8.62 -12.81 8.09
CA ALA A 293 7.92 -12.74 6.82
C ALA A 293 6.42 -12.53 6.99
N GLY A 294 5.78 -12.12 5.90
CA GLY A 294 4.34 -11.98 5.83
C GLY A 294 3.89 -11.13 4.66
N LEU A 295 2.90 -10.29 4.91
CA LEU A 295 2.25 -9.43 3.94
C LEU A 295 2.54 -7.96 4.26
N PHE A 296 3.17 -7.25 3.33
CA PHE A 296 3.15 -5.80 3.31
C PHE A 296 1.86 -5.38 2.62
N PHE A 297 0.82 -5.24 3.44
CA PHE A 297 -0.50 -4.89 2.99
C PHE A 297 -0.53 -3.42 2.60
N ILE A 298 -1.13 -3.18 1.44
CA ILE A 298 -1.34 -1.85 0.88
C ILE A 298 -2.79 -1.80 0.42
N ALA A 299 -3.52 -0.75 0.78
CA ALA A 299 -4.86 -0.51 0.28
C ALA A 299 -5.07 0.95 -0.13
N TYR A 300 -5.68 1.13 -1.29
CA TYR A 300 -6.19 2.41 -1.77
C TYR A 300 -7.69 2.48 -1.55
N LEU A 301 -8.15 3.63 -1.05
CA LEU A 301 -9.52 3.85 -0.63
C LEU A 301 -9.88 5.33 -0.58
N ARG A 302 -11.17 5.64 -0.64
CA ARG A 302 -11.69 7.01 -0.68
C ARG A 302 -11.71 7.71 0.67
N ASP A 303 -12.00 7.00 1.75
CA ASP A 303 -11.96 7.55 3.11
C ASP A 303 -11.63 6.46 4.15
N PRO A 304 -10.49 6.53 4.87
CA PRO A 304 -10.08 5.50 5.83
C PRO A 304 -11.05 5.34 7.00
N ARG A 305 -11.81 6.38 7.35
CA ARG A 305 -12.77 6.38 8.48
C ARG A 305 -13.98 5.50 8.21
N THR A 306 -14.41 5.42 6.95
CA THR A 306 -15.55 4.62 6.51
C THR A 306 -15.12 3.30 5.86
N HIS A 307 -13.87 3.19 5.39
CA HIS A 307 -13.39 2.01 4.69
C HIS A 307 -12.49 1.11 5.55
N PHE A 308 -11.22 1.49 5.72
CA PHE A 308 -10.23 0.60 6.33
C PHE A 308 -10.40 0.44 7.85
N ILE A 309 -10.67 1.54 8.58
CA ILE A 309 -10.74 1.51 10.05
C ILE A 309 -11.87 0.59 10.55
N PRO A 310 -13.10 0.65 10.00
CA PRO A 310 -14.17 -0.29 10.38
C PRO A 310 -13.83 -1.74 10.02
N LEU A 311 -13.30 -2.00 8.81
CA LEU A 311 -12.90 -3.35 8.37
C LEU A 311 -11.84 -3.95 9.30
N GLN A 312 -10.79 -3.20 9.61
CA GLN A 312 -9.73 -3.65 10.53
C GLN A 312 -10.27 -3.87 11.95
N ARG A 313 -11.24 -3.06 12.42
CA ARG A 313 -11.91 -3.29 13.72
C ARG A 313 -12.76 -4.55 13.72
N ALA A 314 -13.50 -4.82 12.64
CA ALA A 314 -14.26 -6.05 12.50
C ALA A 314 -13.35 -7.28 12.54
N MET A 315 -12.24 -7.21 11.79
CA MET A 315 -11.19 -8.23 11.77
C MET A 315 -10.60 -8.46 13.16
N SER A 316 -10.14 -7.40 13.83
CA SER A 316 -9.57 -7.47 15.18
C SER A 316 -10.53 -8.01 16.24
N LYS A 317 -11.85 -7.96 16.02
CA LYS A 317 -12.87 -8.41 16.96
C LYS A 317 -13.23 -9.89 16.77
N SER A 318 -13.31 -10.34 15.52
CA SER A 318 -14.03 -11.59 15.19
C SER A 318 -13.33 -12.50 14.19
N ASP A 319 -12.21 -12.11 13.60
CA ASP A 319 -11.53 -12.92 12.58
C ASP A 319 -10.58 -13.94 13.22
N ALA A 320 -10.83 -15.23 12.96
CA ALA A 320 -10.00 -16.32 13.44
C ALA A 320 -8.56 -16.27 12.87
N LEU A 321 -8.36 -15.65 11.70
CA LEU A 321 -7.04 -15.48 11.11
C LEU A 321 -6.12 -14.61 11.97
N MET A 322 -6.66 -13.76 12.85
CA MET A 322 -5.90 -12.90 13.76
C MET A 322 -4.94 -13.68 14.68
N GLU A 323 -5.21 -14.96 14.95
CA GLU A 323 -4.29 -15.84 15.69
C GLU A 323 -2.93 -15.97 15.01
N TYR A 324 -2.90 -15.86 13.68
CA TYR A 324 -1.73 -16.09 12.85
C TYR A 324 -1.05 -14.81 12.35
N LEU A 325 -1.55 -13.64 12.76
CA LEU A 325 -1.11 -12.34 12.28
C LEU A 325 -0.57 -11.48 13.42
N ARG A 326 0.50 -10.74 13.14
CA ARG A 326 1.01 -9.67 14.00
C ARG A 326 1.24 -8.42 13.18
N PHE A 327 0.77 -7.28 13.66
CA PHE A 327 0.88 -6.02 12.95
C PHE A 327 2.04 -5.21 13.54
N THR A 328 3.13 -5.08 12.79
CA THR A 328 4.39 -4.51 13.30
C THR A 328 4.73 -3.14 12.71
N GLY A 329 3.92 -2.64 11.77
CA GLY A 329 4.08 -1.31 11.21
C GLY A 329 2.81 -0.85 10.53
N GLN A 330 2.56 0.45 10.55
CA GLN A 330 1.44 1.04 9.83
C GLN A 330 1.74 2.47 9.38
N ALA A 331 1.09 2.92 8.31
CA ALA A 331 1.06 4.33 7.95
C ALA A 331 -0.17 4.64 7.09
N LEU A 332 -0.59 5.90 7.12
CA LEU A 332 -1.63 6.46 6.26
C LEU A 332 -1.04 7.64 5.47
N PHE A 333 -1.33 7.68 4.17
CA PHE A 333 -0.90 8.76 3.29
C PHE A 333 -2.07 9.24 2.41
N ALA A 334 -2.13 10.53 2.12
CA ALA A 334 -2.96 11.10 1.06
C ALA A 334 -2.17 11.10 -0.25
N VAL A 335 -2.63 10.35 -1.23
CA VAL A 335 -2.04 10.23 -2.57
C VAL A 335 -2.69 11.29 -3.46
N PRO A 336 -1.97 12.33 -3.91
CA PRO A 336 -2.53 13.38 -4.76
C PRO A 336 -3.02 12.81 -6.12
N PRO A 337 -3.86 13.57 -6.86
CA PRO A 337 -4.20 13.23 -8.23
C PRO A 337 -2.97 13.14 -9.14
N GLY A 338 -3.17 12.53 -10.32
CA GLY A 338 -2.14 12.42 -11.34
C GLY A 338 -1.60 13.77 -11.81
N VAL A 339 -0.38 13.77 -12.33
CA VAL A 339 0.34 14.98 -12.75
C VAL A 339 0.05 15.29 -14.21
N GLY A 340 -0.42 16.51 -14.49
CA GLY A 340 -0.59 17.02 -15.85
C GLY A 340 0.73 17.43 -16.51
N ARG A 341 0.68 17.74 -17.81
CA ARG A 341 1.87 18.18 -18.55
C ARG A 341 2.38 19.51 -17.99
N GLY A 342 3.64 19.53 -17.55
CA GLY A 342 4.27 20.73 -16.98
C GLY A 342 3.95 20.96 -15.51
N GLU A 343 3.19 20.05 -14.88
CA GLU A 343 2.90 20.09 -13.46
C GLU A 343 3.89 19.20 -12.68
N TYR A 344 3.83 19.27 -11.36
CA TYR A 344 4.56 18.37 -10.47
C TYR A 344 3.67 17.70 -9.43
N VAL A 345 4.14 16.59 -8.87
CA VAL A 345 3.44 15.85 -7.81
C VAL A 345 3.11 16.77 -6.65
N GLY A 346 1.83 16.85 -6.30
CA GLY A 346 1.34 17.67 -5.18
C GLY A 346 1.23 19.16 -5.49
N GLN A 347 1.44 19.62 -6.73
CA GLN A 347 1.34 21.05 -7.08
C GLN A 347 0.07 21.72 -6.55
N ALA A 348 -1.09 21.08 -6.69
CA ALA A 348 -2.36 21.60 -6.18
C ALA A 348 -2.36 21.81 -4.65
N LEU A 349 -1.60 21.05 -3.88
CA LEU A 349 -1.47 21.28 -2.43
C LEU A 349 -0.72 22.59 -2.14
N PHE A 350 0.35 22.87 -2.89
CA PHE A 350 1.26 23.99 -2.65
C PHE A 350 0.88 25.28 -3.39
N GLU A 351 0.12 25.21 -4.48
CA GLU A 351 -0.16 26.38 -5.32
C GLU A 351 -1.65 26.78 -5.39
N ALA A 352 -2.56 26.00 -4.80
CA ALA A 352 -3.99 26.34 -4.80
C ALA A 352 -4.36 27.52 -3.90
#